data_AF-V4K3D0-F1
#
_entry.id   AF-V4K3D0-F1
#
_cell.length_a   1.000
_cell.length_b   1.000
_cell.length_c   1.000
_cell.angle_alpha   90.00
_cell.angle_beta   90.00
_cell.angle_gamma   90.00
#
_symmetry.space_group_name_H-M   'P 1'
#
loop_
_entity.id
_entity.type
_entity.pdbx_description
1 polymer ?
#
loop_
_entity_poly.entity_id
_entity_poly.type
_entity_poly.pdbx_seq_one_letter_code
_entity_poly.pdbx_strand_id
1 'polypeptide(L)'
;MREDIFEIYSSEYPELLSLAGKLSHGEKLNEVDRAWLRELAKASGWDVDDVSDELRNLWADPSSRADKYWELFNKYYEEARRHYDSKDYPQAAEKLWGAITALIKLHAALKGVPIVEWHHGKLYNYVYNNVEKENRQVFSDLLKAGEPLHEYFYEEHVSPETFEGLWNDAVKLLEIAKEKTLRSP
;
A
#
# COMPACT_ATOMS: atom_id res chain seq x y z
N MET A 1 -15.99 -16.50 6.91
CA MET A 1 -15.14 -15.66 7.77
C MET A 1 -14.15 -16.59 8.45
N ARG A 2 -12.85 -16.31 8.37
CA ARG A 2 -11.85 -17.03 9.17
C ARG A 2 -11.89 -16.43 10.58
N GLU A 3 -12.56 -17.11 11.52
CA GLU A 3 -12.82 -16.64 12.89
C GLU A 3 -11.53 -16.24 13.62
N ASP A 4 -10.43 -16.91 13.30
CA ASP A 4 -9.06 -16.64 13.77
C ASP A 4 -8.55 -15.26 13.38
N ILE A 5 -8.87 -14.77 12.18
CA ILE A 5 -8.45 -13.45 11.71
C ILE A 5 -9.26 -12.35 12.42
N PHE A 6 -10.57 -12.58 12.58
CA PHE A 6 -11.45 -11.63 13.26
C PHE A 6 -11.05 -11.43 14.73
N GLU A 7 -10.71 -12.50 15.46
CA GLU A 7 -10.27 -12.42 16.85
C GLU A 7 -8.96 -11.64 17.02
N ILE A 8 -7.96 -11.89 16.15
CA ILE A 8 -6.67 -11.19 16.21
C ILE A 8 -6.88 -9.68 16.01
N TYR A 9 -7.58 -9.28 14.94
CA TYR A 9 -7.80 -7.86 14.65
C TYR A 9 -8.72 -7.16 15.67
N SER A 10 -9.66 -7.89 16.26
CA SER A 10 -10.52 -7.35 17.32
C SER A 10 -9.75 -7.05 18.60
N SER A 11 -8.66 -7.78 18.84
CA SER A 11 -7.80 -7.58 20.01
C SER A 11 -6.71 -6.52 19.80
N GLU A 12 -6.14 -6.43 18.59
CA GLU A 12 -5.02 -5.52 18.30
C GLU A 12 -5.47 -4.12 17.83
N TYR A 13 -6.58 -4.00 17.08
CA TYR A 13 -7.01 -2.74 16.46
C TYR A 13 -8.54 -2.53 16.51
N PRO A 14 -9.16 -2.46 17.70
CA PRO A 14 -10.60 -2.31 17.85
C PRO A 14 -11.15 -1.02 17.20
N GLU A 15 -10.36 0.05 17.15
CA GLU A 15 -10.71 1.31 16.50
C GLU A 15 -10.84 1.15 14.98
N LEU A 16 -9.97 0.36 14.36
CA LEU A 16 -10.00 0.10 12.92
C LEU A 16 -11.23 -0.71 12.55
N LEU A 17 -11.60 -1.71 13.36
CA LEU A 17 -12.84 -2.48 13.14
C LEU A 17 -14.09 -1.63 13.32
N SER A 18 -14.12 -0.77 14.34
CA SER A 18 -15.21 0.19 14.54
C SER A 18 -15.37 1.12 13.35
N LEU A 19 -14.26 1.66 12.83
CA LEU A 19 -14.24 2.52 11.65
C LEU A 19 -14.72 1.80 10.39
N ALA A 20 -14.21 0.58 10.14
CA ALA A 20 -14.65 -0.26 9.02
C ALA A 20 -16.15 -0.57 9.10
N GLY A 21 -16.67 -0.86 10.30
CA GLY A 21 -18.09 -1.04 10.55
C GLY A 21 -18.90 0.19 10.16
N LYS A 22 -18.53 1.38 10.65
CA LYS A 22 -19.22 2.63 10.30
C LYS A 22 -19.22 2.92 8.80
N LEU A 23 -18.08 2.72 8.14
CA LEU A 23 -17.93 2.92 6.69
C LEU A 23 -18.81 1.96 5.87
N SER A 24 -18.97 0.73 6.35
CA SER A 24 -19.80 -0.30 5.73
C SER A 24 -21.30 -0.01 5.86
N HIS A 25 -21.73 0.55 6.99
CA HIS A 25 -23.13 0.88 7.25
C HIS A 25 -23.51 2.31 6.80
N GLY A 26 -22.57 3.08 6.26
CA GLY A 26 -22.81 4.47 5.85
C GLY A 26 -23.07 5.42 7.03
N GLU A 27 -22.52 5.09 8.20
CA GLU A 27 -22.66 5.89 9.41
C GLU A 27 -21.85 7.19 9.35
N LYS A 28 -22.28 8.18 10.13
CA LYS A 28 -21.58 9.46 10.23
C LYS A 28 -20.27 9.30 10.99
N LEU A 29 -19.15 9.62 10.32
CA LEU A 29 -17.83 9.60 10.94
C LEU A 29 -17.64 10.81 11.89
N ASN A 30 -17.05 10.55 13.06
CA ASN A 30 -16.63 11.58 14.00
C ASN A 30 -15.20 12.09 13.68
N GLU A 31 -14.64 12.95 14.53
CA GLU A 31 -13.30 13.52 14.30
C GLU A 31 -12.17 12.50 14.45
N VAL A 32 -12.31 11.57 15.39
CA VAL A 32 -11.35 10.48 15.62
C VAL A 32 -11.34 9.51 14.44
N ASP A 33 -12.51 9.16 13.92
CA ASP A 33 -12.65 8.34 12.70
C ASP A 33 -11.92 8.98 11.51
N ARG A 34 -12.06 10.30 11.34
CA ARG A 34 -11.36 11.06 10.29
C ARG A 34 -9.86 11.15 10.54
N ALA A 35 -9.40 11.20 11.79
CA ALA A 35 -7.99 11.19 12.12
C ALA A 35 -7.36 9.84 11.73
N TRP A 36 -8.01 8.72 12.07
CA TRP A 36 -7.59 7.39 11.65
C TRP A 36 -7.49 7.26 10.12
N LEU A 37 -8.48 7.75 9.38
CA LEU A 37 -8.42 7.73 7.92
C LEU A 37 -7.21 8.49 7.36
N ARG A 38 -6.82 9.60 7.98
CA ARG A 38 -5.63 10.38 7.56
C ARG A 38 -4.33 9.65 7.89
N GLU A 39 -4.24 9.03 9.06
CA GLU A 39 -3.06 8.24 9.43
C GLU A 39 -2.87 7.05 8.49
N LEU A 40 -3.96 6.37 8.13
CA LEU A 40 -3.92 5.25 7.19
C LEU A 40 -3.63 5.70 5.74
N ALA A 41 -4.15 6.87 5.33
CA ALA A 41 -3.83 7.50 4.06
C ALA A 41 -2.33 7.76 3.94
N LYS A 42 -1.75 8.41 4.96
CA LYS A 42 -0.31 8.65 5.04
C LYS A 42 0.49 7.35 5.01
N ALA A 43 0.14 6.37 5.85
CA ALA A 43 0.88 5.10 5.91
C ALA A 43 0.90 4.33 4.58
N SER A 44 -0.16 4.46 3.77
CA SER A 44 -0.32 3.75 2.51
C SER A 44 0.16 4.53 1.28
N GLY A 45 0.34 5.84 1.37
CA GLY A 45 0.48 6.72 0.22
C GLY A 45 -0.82 6.90 -0.58
N TRP A 46 -1.96 6.48 -0.03
CA TRP A 46 -3.26 6.54 -0.70
C TRP A 46 -4.08 7.74 -0.23
N ASP A 47 -5.01 8.17 -1.09
CA ASP A 47 -6.00 9.16 -0.74
C ASP A 47 -7.01 8.59 0.27
N VAL A 48 -7.58 9.48 1.10
CA VAL A 48 -8.55 9.14 2.15
C VAL A 48 -9.74 8.34 1.60
N ASP A 49 -10.20 8.63 0.38
CA ASP A 49 -11.33 7.93 -0.23
C ASP A 49 -10.99 6.47 -0.60
N ASP A 50 -9.76 6.20 -1.06
CA ASP A 50 -9.31 4.85 -1.38
C ASP A 50 -9.08 4.03 -0.11
N VAL A 51 -8.56 4.65 0.96
CA VAL A 51 -8.50 4.03 2.28
C VAL A 51 -9.89 3.75 2.83
N SER A 52 -10.84 4.67 2.64
CA SER A 52 -12.22 4.49 3.07
C SER A 52 -12.89 3.33 2.33
N ASP A 53 -12.64 3.18 1.02
CA ASP A 53 -13.09 2.01 0.25
C ASP A 53 -12.44 0.71 0.75
N GLU A 54 -11.14 0.73 1.04
CA GLU A 54 -10.44 -0.44 1.54
C GLU A 54 -11.01 -0.92 2.89
N LEU A 55 -11.23 0.01 3.82
CA LEU A 55 -11.85 -0.31 5.12
C LEU A 55 -13.31 -0.76 5.00
N ARG A 56 -14.08 -0.19 4.06
CA ARG A 56 -15.44 -0.66 3.76
C ARG A 56 -15.45 -2.13 3.30
N ASN A 57 -14.39 -2.54 2.62
CA ASN A 57 -14.23 -3.88 2.08
C ASN A 57 -13.32 -4.77 2.92
N LEU A 58 -13.07 -4.42 4.18
CA LEU A 58 -12.18 -5.16 5.09
C LEU A 58 -12.53 -6.65 5.20
N TRP A 59 -13.82 -6.97 5.06
CA TRP A 59 -14.36 -8.33 5.19
C TRP A 59 -14.64 -9.03 3.86
N ALA A 60 -14.34 -8.36 2.73
CA ALA A 60 -14.46 -8.97 1.42
C ALA A 60 -13.49 -10.14 1.29
N ASP A 61 -13.82 -11.10 0.42
CA ASP A 61 -12.87 -12.14 0.05
C ASP A 61 -11.61 -11.48 -0.54
N PRO A 62 -10.39 -11.74 -0.01
CA PRO A 62 -9.19 -11.05 -0.47
C PRO A 62 -8.99 -11.14 -1.98
N SER A 63 -9.31 -12.30 -2.58
CA SER A 63 -9.18 -12.50 -4.02
C SER A 63 -10.15 -11.65 -4.85
N SER A 64 -11.30 -11.27 -4.29
CA SER A 64 -12.26 -10.37 -4.97
C SER A 64 -11.74 -8.93 -5.12
N ARG A 65 -10.66 -8.56 -4.43
CA ARG A 65 -10.08 -7.22 -4.44
C ARG A 65 -8.95 -7.02 -5.47
N ALA A 66 -8.54 -8.08 -6.17
CA ALA A 66 -7.42 -8.02 -7.12
C ALA A 66 -7.59 -6.90 -8.17
N ASP A 67 -8.76 -6.81 -8.82
CA ASP A 67 -9.01 -5.78 -9.82
C ASP A 67 -8.90 -4.37 -9.23
N LYS A 68 -9.42 -4.15 -8.01
CA LYS A 68 -9.31 -2.86 -7.32
C LYS A 68 -7.87 -2.49 -7.01
N TYR A 69 -7.04 -3.44 -6.56
CA TYR A 69 -5.63 -3.16 -6.31
C TYR A 69 -4.85 -2.90 -7.59
N TRP A 70 -5.23 -3.54 -8.70
CA TRP A 70 -4.67 -3.23 -10.02
C TRP A 70 -5.05 -1.81 -10.49
N GLU A 71 -6.30 -1.39 -10.30
CA GLU A 71 -6.73 -0.01 -10.56
C GLU A 71 -5.95 1.00 -9.71
N LEU A 72 -5.80 0.75 -8.41
CA LEU A 72 -5.05 1.61 -7.50
C LEU A 72 -3.57 1.68 -7.90
N PHE A 73 -2.95 0.54 -8.25
CA PHE A 73 -1.58 0.52 -8.74
C PHE A 73 -1.41 1.45 -9.95
N ASN A 74 -2.28 1.34 -10.96
CA ASN A 74 -2.19 2.17 -12.16
C ASN A 74 -2.44 3.66 -11.84
N LYS A 75 -3.46 3.97 -11.04
CA LYS A 75 -3.76 5.34 -10.60
C LYS A 75 -2.53 5.98 -9.95
N TYR A 76 -2.01 5.37 -8.89
CA TYR A 76 -0.91 5.93 -8.11
C TYR A 76 0.39 5.98 -8.90
N TYR A 77 0.66 4.97 -9.73
CA TYR A 77 1.87 4.97 -10.55
C TYR A 77 1.84 6.06 -11.63
N GLU A 78 0.70 6.30 -12.27
CA GLU A 78 0.54 7.43 -13.19
C GLU A 78 0.69 8.78 -12.48
N GLU A 79 0.06 8.96 -11.33
CA GLU A 79 0.19 10.18 -10.53
C GLU A 79 1.64 10.43 -10.11
N ALA A 80 2.33 9.39 -9.63
CA ALA A 80 3.74 9.46 -9.24
C ALA A 80 4.61 9.96 -10.39
N ARG A 81 4.42 9.42 -11.60
CA ARG A 81 5.15 9.85 -12.80
C ARG A 81 4.84 11.30 -13.19
N ARG A 82 3.58 11.73 -13.11
CA ARG A 82 3.20 13.13 -13.38
C ARG A 82 3.90 14.11 -12.43
N HIS A 83 3.93 13.78 -11.13
CA HIS A 83 4.63 14.60 -10.13
C HIS A 83 6.14 14.60 -10.35
N TYR A 84 6.73 13.45 -10.72
CA TYR A 84 8.13 13.36 -11.07
C TYR A 84 8.48 14.26 -12.27
N ASP A 85 7.68 14.20 -13.34
CA ASP A 85 7.88 15.01 -14.55
C ASP A 85 7.75 16.51 -14.27
N SER A 86 6.91 16.90 -13.30
CA SER A 86 6.80 18.29 -12.83
C SER A 86 7.82 18.68 -11.76
N LYS A 87 8.75 17.78 -11.39
CA LYS A 87 9.75 17.95 -10.33
C LYS A 87 9.16 18.18 -8.93
N ASP A 88 7.93 17.71 -8.72
CA ASP A 88 7.29 17.65 -7.41
C ASP A 88 7.68 16.34 -6.73
N TYR A 89 8.95 16.25 -6.36
CA TYR A 89 9.55 15.03 -5.83
C TYR A 89 8.90 14.50 -4.54
N PRO A 90 8.44 15.33 -3.58
CA PRO A 90 7.71 14.81 -2.42
C PRO A 90 6.44 14.07 -2.83
N GLN A 91 5.62 14.65 -3.71
CA GLN A 91 4.41 13.99 -4.18
C GLN A 91 4.72 12.80 -5.08
N ALA A 92 5.79 12.86 -5.87
CA ALA A 92 6.23 11.72 -6.67
C ALA A 92 6.55 10.51 -5.76
N ALA A 93 7.32 10.72 -4.70
CA ALA A 93 7.67 9.68 -3.74
C ALA A 93 6.45 9.10 -3.01
N GLU A 94 5.57 9.97 -2.49
CA GLU A 94 4.31 9.58 -1.84
C GLU A 94 3.47 8.67 -2.74
N LYS A 95 3.25 9.08 -3.99
CA LYS A 95 2.42 8.32 -4.94
C LYS A 95 3.13 7.06 -5.43
N LEU A 96 4.46 7.05 -5.52
CA LEU A 96 5.21 5.84 -5.83
C LEU A 96 5.06 4.80 -4.71
N TRP A 97 5.10 5.23 -3.45
CA TRP A 97 4.79 4.36 -2.31
C TRP A 97 3.35 3.84 -2.35
N GLY A 98 2.39 4.69 -2.71
CA GLY A 98 1.01 4.28 -2.99
C GLY A 98 0.91 3.15 -4.01
N ALA A 99 1.67 3.24 -5.10
CA ALA A 99 1.73 2.21 -6.13
C ALA A 99 2.40 0.91 -5.63
N ILE A 100 3.51 1.02 -4.87
CA ILE A 100 4.20 -0.13 -4.26
C ILE A 100 3.25 -0.89 -3.32
N THR A 101 2.56 -0.18 -2.45
CA THR A 101 1.59 -0.74 -1.50
C THR A 101 0.45 -1.45 -2.24
N ALA A 102 -0.08 -0.84 -3.31
CA ALA A 102 -1.11 -1.44 -4.14
C ALA A 102 -0.63 -2.70 -4.87
N LEU A 103 0.61 -2.72 -5.38
CA LEU A 103 1.16 -3.90 -6.04
C LEU A 103 1.33 -5.08 -5.08
N ILE A 104 1.81 -4.83 -3.86
CA ILE A 104 1.97 -5.87 -2.84
C ILE A 104 0.60 -6.43 -2.44
N LYS A 105 -0.39 -5.55 -2.24
CA LYS A 105 -1.78 -5.97 -1.95
C LYS A 105 -2.41 -6.72 -3.13
N LEU A 106 -2.12 -6.34 -4.37
CA LEU A 106 -2.53 -7.09 -5.56
C LEU A 106 -1.96 -8.51 -5.54
N HIS A 107 -0.64 -8.65 -5.32
CA HIS A 107 0.00 -9.96 -5.22
C HIS A 107 -0.61 -10.79 -4.08
N ALA A 108 -0.96 -10.17 -2.95
CA ALA A 108 -1.66 -10.82 -1.84
C ALA A 108 -3.06 -11.30 -2.20
N ALA A 109 -3.85 -10.46 -2.85
CA ALA A 109 -5.19 -10.78 -3.33
C ALA A 109 -5.19 -11.95 -4.31
N LEU A 110 -4.27 -11.96 -5.28
CA LEU A 110 -4.10 -13.06 -6.23
C LEU A 110 -3.81 -14.39 -5.53
N LYS A 111 -3.14 -14.35 -4.37
CA LYS A 111 -2.86 -15.53 -3.54
C LYS A 111 -3.92 -15.81 -2.46
N GLY A 112 -4.99 -15.03 -2.40
CA GLY A 112 -6.04 -15.16 -1.38
C GLY A 112 -5.56 -14.87 0.05
N VAL A 113 -4.49 -14.08 0.20
CA VAL A 113 -3.90 -13.71 1.50
C VAL A 113 -4.37 -12.32 1.89
N PRO A 114 -5.06 -12.15 3.04
CA PRO A 114 -5.46 -10.84 3.51
C PRO A 114 -4.26 -10.03 4.05
N ILE A 115 -4.20 -8.76 3.68
CA ILE A 115 -3.31 -7.76 4.30
C ILE A 115 -4.19 -6.60 4.76
N VAL A 116 -4.49 -6.54 6.05
CA VAL A 116 -5.34 -5.49 6.62
C VAL A 116 -4.57 -4.19 6.80
N GLU A 117 -3.35 -4.26 7.31
CA GLU A 117 -2.55 -3.09 7.66
C GLU A 117 -1.63 -2.65 6.51
N TRP A 118 -1.33 -1.35 6.51
CA TRP A 118 -0.44 -0.70 5.55
C TRP A 118 0.93 -0.36 6.16
N HIS A 119 1.16 -0.76 7.41
CA HIS A 119 2.40 -0.48 8.12
C HIS A 119 3.54 -1.40 7.66
N HIS A 120 4.76 -0.84 7.63
CA HIS A 120 6.04 -1.50 7.33
C HIS A 120 6.06 -2.99 7.70
N GLY A 121 5.83 -3.31 8.97
CA GLY A 121 5.99 -4.67 9.49
C GLY A 121 5.13 -5.73 8.80
N LYS A 122 3.91 -5.41 8.36
CA LYS A 122 3.01 -6.40 7.75
C LYS A 122 3.28 -6.58 6.25
N LEU A 123 3.67 -5.53 5.53
CA LEU A 123 4.10 -5.66 4.12
C LEU A 123 5.37 -6.52 4.00
N TYR A 124 6.37 -6.26 4.85
CA TYR A 124 7.60 -7.08 4.88
C TYR A 124 7.31 -8.51 5.33
N ASN A 125 6.46 -8.72 6.34
CA ASN A 125 6.04 -10.07 6.73
C ASN A 125 5.32 -10.81 5.61
N TYR A 126 4.46 -10.13 4.87
CA TYR A 126 3.81 -10.71 3.71
C TYR A 126 4.84 -11.16 2.67
N VAL A 127 5.75 -10.26 2.29
CA VAL A 127 6.81 -10.55 1.31
C VAL A 127 7.66 -11.74 1.75
N TYR A 128 8.08 -11.77 3.02
CA TYR A 128 8.92 -12.84 3.53
C TYR A 128 8.24 -14.21 3.53
N ASN A 129 6.95 -14.26 3.88
CA ASN A 129 6.25 -15.52 4.09
C ASN A 129 5.47 -16.02 2.87
N ASN A 130 5.03 -15.14 1.97
CA ASN A 130 4.04 -15.46 0.94
C ASN A 130 4.55 -15.28 -0.50
N VAL A 131 5.54 -14.41 -0.74
CA VAL A 131 6.14 -14.28 -2.08
C VAL A 131 7.06 -15.49 -2.35
N GLU A 132 7.04 -15.98 -3.59
CA GLU A 132 7.85 -17.10 -4.05
C GLU A 132 9.33 -16.82 -3.80
N LYS A 133 10.10 -17.87 -3.48
CA LYS A 133 11.50 -17.71 -3.05
C LYS A 133 12.35 -16.98 -4.09
N GLU A 134 12.10 -17.26 -5.36
CA GLU A 134 12.76 -16.67 -6.53
C GLU A 134 12.40 -15.20 -6.76
N ASN A 135 11.25 -14.73 -6.27
CA ASN A 135 10.77 -13.36 -6.45
C ASN A 135 10.97 -12.50 -5.19
N ARG A 136 11.12 -13.12 -4.02
CA ARG A 136 11.15 -12.45 -2.70
C ARG A 136 12.20 -11.35 -2.59
N GLN A 137 13.38 -11.56 -3.18
CA GLN A 137 14.45 -10.56 -3.14
C GLN A 137 14.00 -9.27 -3.83
N VAL A 138 13.36 -9.35 -4.99
CA VAL A 138 12.87 -8.19 -5.74
C VAL A 138 11.84 -7.41 -4.93
N PHE A 139 10.87 -8.10 -4.31
CA PHE A 139 9.85 -7.43 -3.48
C PHE A 139 10.43 -6.82 -2.20
N SER A 140 11.40 -7.49 -1.57
CA SER A 140 12.11 -6.97 -0.40
C SER A 140 12.91 -5.72 -0.74
N ASP A 141 13.63 -5.73 -1.85
CA ASP A 141 14.41 -4.59 -2.31
C ASP A 141 13.50 -3.45 -2.78
N LEU A 142 12.33 -3.75 -3.36
CA LEU A 142 11.33 -2.75 -3.71
C LEU A 142 10.84 -1.98 -2.47
N LEU A 143 10.49 -2.70 -1.40
CA LEU A 143 10.08 -2.06 -0.15
C LEU A 143 11.21 -1.20 0.45
N LYS A 144 12.46 -1.71 0.45
CA LYS A 144 13.63 -0.96 0.93
C LYS A 144 13.95 0.28 0.10
N ALA A 145 13.62 0.28 -1.19
CA ALA A 145 13.84 1.43 -2.06
C ALA A 145 12.72 2.47 -1.94
N GLY A 146 11.46 2.02 -1.85
CA GLY A 146 10.29 2.90 -1.85
C GLY A 146 9.99 3.56 -0.52
N GLU A 147 10.21 2.85 0.60
CA GLU A 147 9.85 3.37 1.90
C GLU A 147 10.70 4.56 2.36
N PRO A 148 12.05 4.55 2.25
CA PRO A 148 12.85 5.72 2.60
C PRO A 148 12.49 6.95 1.75
N LEU A 149 12.10 6.74 0.49
CA LEU A 149 11.60 7.82 -0.37
C LEU A 149 10.31 8.43 0.19
N HIS A 150 9.42 7.62 0.75
CA HIS A 150 8.19 8.08 1.38
C HIS A 150 8.43 8.72 2.77
N GLU A 151 9.21 8.07 3.64
CA GLU A 151 9.40 8.51 5.03
C GLU A 151 10.34 9.71 5.17
N TYR A 152 11.45 9.73 4.42
CA TYR A 152 12.56 10.65 4.70
C TYR A 152 12.72 11.79 3.69
N PHE A 153 11.94 11.81 2.59
CA PHE A 153 12.08 12.88 1.60
C PHE A 153 11.73 14.26 2.16
N TYR A 154 10.86 14.32 3.17
CA TYR A 154 10.52 15.58 3.84
C TYR A 154 11.60 16.10 4.79
N GLU A 155 12.53 15.26 5.25
CA GLU A 155 13.42 15.59 6.37
C GLU A 155 14.85 15.98 5.94
N GLU A 156 15.36 15.49 4.80
CA GLU A 156 16.82 15.53 4.54
C GLU A 156 17.32 16.43 3.40
N HIS A 157 16.49 17.26 2.74
CA HIS A 157 16.93 18.09 1.58
C HIS A 157 17.79 17.30 0.57
N VAL A 158 17.26 16.16 0.11
CA VAL A 158 17.92 15.32 -0.91
C VAL A 158 18.11 16.13 -2.20
N SER A 159 19.31 16.09 -2.80
CA SER A 159 19.53 16.80 -4.07
C SER A 159 18.66 16.19 -5.19
N PRO A 160 18.23 16.97 -6.19
CA PRO A 160 17.49 16.46 -7.34
C PRO A 160 18.14 15.24 -7.98
N GLU A 161 19.46 15.24 -8.17
CA GLU A 161 20.20 14.16 -8.79
C GLU A 161 20.17 12.87 -7.95
N THR A 162 20.25 13.02 -6.63
CA THR A 162 20.16 11.88 -5.70
C THR A 162 18.75 11.29 -5.71
N PHE A 163 17.73 12.16 -5.72
CA PHE A 163 16.35 11.73 -5.83
C PHE A 163 16.08 10.99 -7.14
N GLU A 164 16.55 11.51 -8.27
CA GLU A 164 16.39 10.88 -9.58
C GLU A 164 17.05 9.50 -9.62
N GLY A 165 18.20 9.32 -8.98
CA GLY A 165 18.84 8.01 -8.82
C GLY A 165 17.96 7.02 -8.05
N LEU A 166 17.53 7.41 -6.85
CA LEU A 166 16.68 6.57 -5.99
C LEU A 166 15.33 6.25 -6.65
N TRP A 167 14.73 7.23 -7.32
CA TRP A 167 13.50 7.08 -8.09
C TRP A 167 13.66 6.02 -9.19
N ASN A 168 14.72 6.11 -9.99
CA ASN A 168 14.97 5.17 -11.08
C ASN A 168 15.17 3.74 -10.57
N ASP A 169 15.85 3.57 -9.44
CA ASP A 169 16.04 2.26 -8.80
C ASP A 169 14.70 1.68 -8.31
N ALA A 170 13.90 2.49 -7.60
CA ALA A 170 12.58 2.07 -7.11
C ALA A 170 11.61 1.73 -8.25
N VAL A 171 11.55 2.56 -9.30
CA VAL A 171 10.71 2.32 -10.49
C VAL A 171 11.13 1.06 -11.22
N LYS A 172 12.44 0.82 -11.39
CA LYS A 172 12.94 -0.41 -12.01
C LYS A 172 12.52 -1.66 -11.22
N LEU A 173 12.64 -1.63 -9.89
CA LEU A 173 12.21 -2.72 -9.03
C LEU A 173 10.69 -2.92 -9.10
N LEU A 174 9.92 -1.83 -9.14
CA LEU A 174 8.46 -1.86 -9.22
C LEU A 174 7.98 -2.53 -10.52
N GLU A 175 8.60 -2.18 -11.65
CA GLU A 175 8.29 -2.77 -12.95
C GLU A 175 8.61 -4.28 -12.98
N ILE A 176 9.74 -4.70 -12.42
CA ILE A 176 10.08 -6.12 -12.31
C ILE A 176 9.08 -6.85 -11.42
N ALA A 177 8.75 -6.30 -10.24
CA ALA A 177 7.78 -6.88 -9.32
C ALA A 177 6.39 -6.98 -9.96
N LYS A 178 5.98 -5.99 -10.77
CA LYS A 178 4.74 -6.01 -11.53
C LYS A 178 4.72 -7.16 -12.53
N GLU A 179 5.79 -7.31 -13.33
CA GLU A 179 5.90 -8.43 -14.26
C GLU A 179 5.83 -9.79 -13.56
N LYS A 180 6.44 -9.93 -12.37
CA LYS A 180 6.36 -11.16 -11.58
C LYS A 180 4.93 -11.41 -11.08
N THR A 181 4.28 -10.37 -10.56
CA THR A 181 2.89 -10.45 -10.07
C THR A 181 1.93 -10.91 -11.16
N LEU A 182 2.05 -10.38 -12.38
CA LEU A 182 1.18 -10.73 -13.50
C LEU A 182 1.48 -12.10 -14.13
N ARG A 183 2.61 -12.72 -13.78
CA ARG A 183 3.03 -14.05 -14.28
C ARG A 183 2.84 -15.17 -13.26
N SER A 184 2.49 -14.85 -12.02
CA SER A 184 2.17 -15.82 -10.98
C SER A 184 0.65 -16.04 -10.96
N PRO A 185 0.12 -17.13 -11.57
CA PRO A 185 -1.28 -17.50 -11.43
C PRO A 185 -1.63 -17.98 -10.01
#